data_AF-F2RHY6-F1
#
_entry.id   AF-F2RHY6-F1
#
_cell.length_a   1.000
_cell.length_b   1.000
_cell.length_c   1.000
_cell.angle_alpha   90.00
_cell.angle_beta   90.00
_cell.angle_gamma   90.00
#
_symmetry.space_group_name_H-M   'P 1'
#
loop_
_entity.id
_entity.type
_entity.pdbx_description
1 polymer ?
#
loop_
_entity_poly.entity_id
_entity_poly.type
_entity_poly.pdbx_seq_one_letter_code
_entity_poly.pdbx_strand_id
1 'polypeptide(L)'
;MNLRLTWVQPEDLVGHELRQAAEDGRDARAIAARWQNAGGPPAPRTAGASGTPRPDLRPLADTLLTALADLPAPLSADEPTALPEIRALTTPAPRPSRGERGARRHRPP
;
A
#
# COMPACT_ATOMS: atom_id res chain seq x y z
N MET A 1 11.76 7.72 23.31
CA MET A 1 10.70 7.34 22.34
C MET A 1 11.04 5.94 21.86
N ASN A 2 10.13 4.96 21.96
CA ASN A 2 10.41 3.58 21.52
C ASN A 2 9.54 3.23 20.30
N LEU A 3 10.14 2.64 19.26
CA LEU A 3 9.45 2.24 18.02
C LEU A 3 9.08 0.75 18.10
N ARG A 4 7.83 0.41 17.78
CA ARG A 4 7.39 -0.98 17.63
C ARG A 4 7.25 -1.32 16.14
N LEU A 5 8.01 -2.31 15.70
CA LEU A 5 7.93 -2.89 14.35
C LEU A 5 7.11 -4.18 14.40
N THR A 6 6.24 -4.36 13.41
CA THR A 6 5.48 -5.60 13.19
C THR A 6 5.52 -5.89 11.70
N TRP A 7 5.85 -7.13 11.33
CA TRP A 7 5.95 -7.56 9.93
C TRP A 7 4.65 -8.22 9.49
N VAL A 8 4.16 -7.84 8.32
CA VAL A 8 3.06 -8.53 7.62
C VAL A 8 3.59 -9.77 6.90
N GLN A 9 2.77 -10.81 6.85
CA GLN A 9 3.02 -12.01 6.06
C GLN A 9 2.24 -11.93 4.73
N PRO A 10 2.58 -12.72 3.69
CA PRO A 10 1.85 -12.73 2.43
C PRO A 10 0.33 -12.94 2.60
N GLU A 11 -0.07 -13.84 3.50
CA GLU A 11 -1.47 -14.13 3.82
C GLU A 11 -2.23 -12.94 4.42
N ASP A 12 -1.51 -11.99 5.04
CA ASP A 12 -2.10 -10.76 5.57
C ASP A 12 -2.40 -9.76 4.45
N LEU A 13 -1.67 -9.83 3.32
CA LEU A 13 -1.76 -8.88 2.22
C LEU A 13 -2.86 -9.19 1.22
N VAL A 14 -3.22 -10.47 1.02
CA VAL A 14 -4.18 -10.87 -0.02
C VAL A 14 -5.51 -10.13 0.10
N GLY A 15 -6.04 -10.01 1.32
CA GLY A 15 -7.27 -9.25 1.56
C GLY A 15 -7.14 -7.78 1.16
N HIS A 16 -6.01 -7.16 1.48
CA HIS A 16 -5.73 -5.77 1.10
C HIS A 16 -5.66 -5.61 -0.42
N GLU A 17 -4.91 -6.46 -1.11
CA GLU A 17 -4.76 -6.40 -2.57
C GLU A 17 -6.08 -6.68 -3.31
N LEU A 18 -6.94 -7.55 -2.78
CA LEU A 18 -8.28 -7.77 -3.34
C LEU A 18 -9.16 -6.51 -3.21
N ARG A 19 -9.05 -5.78 -2.11
CA ARG A 19 -9.75 -4.50 -1.95
C ARG A 19 -9.16 -3.42 -2.86
N GLN A 20 -7.83 -3.32 -2.95
CA GLN A 20 -7.17 -2.41 -3.89
C GLN A 20 -7.59 -2.70 -5.32
N ALA A 21 -7.60 -3.96 -5.74
CA ALA A 21 -8.07 -4.35 -7.07
C ALA A 21 -9.50 -3.86 -7.35
N ALA A 22 -10.41 -3.95 -6.38
CA ALA A 22 -11.77 -3.43 -6.53
C ALA A 22 -11.82 -1.89 -6.64
N GLU A 23 -10.99 -1.18 -5.87
CA GLU A 23 -10.86 0.28 -5.91
C GLU A 23 -10.28 0.76 -7.26
N ASP A 24 -9.31 0.01 -7.80
CA ASP A 24 -8.66 0.28 -9.09
C ASP A 24 -9.51 -0.16 -10.30
N GLY A 25 -10.63 -0.86 -10.08
CA GLY A 25 -11.45 -1.43 -11.14
C GLY A 25 -10.84 -2.66 -11.83
N ARG A 26 -9.85 -3.32 -11.22
CA ARG A 26 -9.25 -4.59 -11.68
C ARG A 26 -10.19 -5.77 -11.42
N ASP A 27 -10.37 -6.66 -12.39
CA ASP A 27 -11.20 -7.87 -12.22
C ASP A 27 -10.48 -8.98 -11.44
N ALA A 28 -10.58 -8.90 -10.11
CA ALA A 28 -10.01 -9.89 -9.19
C ALA A 28 -11.01 -10.96 -8.73
N ARG A 29 -12.20 -11.08 -9.34
CA ARG A 29 -13.29 -11.93 -8.81
C ARG A 29 -12.91 -13.40 -8.66
N ALA A 30 -12.21 -13.96 -9.65
CA ALA A 30 -11.75 -15.35 -9.62
C ALA A 30 -10.70 -15.59 -8.51
N ILE A 31 -9.80 -14.62 -8.31
CA ILE A 31 -8.77 -14.67 -7.27
C ILE A 31 -9.43 -14.58 -5.88
N ALA A 32 -10.42 -13.69 -5.72
CA ALA A 32 -11.19 -13.55 -4.50
C ALA A 32 -11.92 -14.84 -4.11
N ALA A 33 -12.55 -15.50 -5.08
CA ALA A 33 -13.23 -16.78 -4.87
C ALA A 33 -12.25 -17.87 -4.45
N ARG A 34 -11.07 -17.95 -5.09
CA ARG A 34 -10.03 -18.91 -4.73
C ARG A 34 -9.50 -18.70 -3.31
N TRP A 35 -9.31 -17.44 -2.91
CA TRP A 35 -8.89 -17.09 -1.54
C TRP A 35 -9.94 -17.51 -0.50
N GLN A 36 -11.22 -17.18 -0.75
CA GLN A 36 -12.32 -17.53 0.14
C GLN A 36 -12.50 -19.04 0.28
N ASN A 37 -12.40 -19.79 -0.83
CA ASN A 37 -12.51 -21.25 -0.83
C ASN A 37 -11.38 -21.94 -0.04
N ALA A 38 -10.22 -21.30 0.07
CA ALA A 38 -9.11 -21.78 0.91
C ALA A 38 -9.27 -21.40 2.41
N GLY A 39 -10.36 -20.73 2.78
CA GLY A 39 -10.58 -20.22 4.14
C GLY A 39 -9.75 -18.98 4.47
N GLY A 40 -9.39 -18.21 3.44
CA GLY A 40 -8.70 -16.94 3.57
C GLY A 40 -9.60 -15.84 4.14
N PRO A 41 -9.15 -15.06 5.14
CA PRO A 41 -9.95 -13.99 5.73
C PRO A 41 -10.14 -12.81 4.75
N PRO A 42 -11.20 -12.01 4.91
CA PRO A 42 -11.34 -10.75 4.18
C PRO A 42 -10.29 -9.72 4.62
N ALA A 43 -10.15 -8.63 3.86
CA ALA A 43 -9.29 -7.51 4.22
C ALA A 43 -9.61 -6.99 5.63
N PRO A 44 -8.64 -6.89 6.55
CA PRO A 44 -8.91 -6.32 7.86
C PRO A 44 -9.26 -4.84 7.75
N ARG A 45 -10.17 -4.37 8.62
CA ARG A 45 -10.60 -2.95 8.66
C ARG A 45 -9.47 -2.00 9.04
N THR A 46 -8.47 -2.50 9.77
CA THR A 46 -7.29 -1.77 10.21
C THR A 46 -6.06 -2.40 9.58
N ALA A 47 -5.13 -1.58 9.10
CA ALA A 47 -3.88 -2.05 8.49
C ALA A 47 -2.99 -2.76 9.52
N GLY A 48 -2.39 -3.90 9.14
CA GLY A 48 -1.38 -4.59 9.95
C GLY A 48 -1.42 -6.10 9.80
N ALA A 49 -0.43 -6.75 10.42
CA ALA A 49 -0.35 -8.20 10.50
C ALA A 49 -1.60 -8.77 11.20
N SER A 50 -2.08 -9.93 10.75
CA SER A 50 -3.19 -10.60 11.43
C SER A 50 -2.79 -11.04 12.84
N GLY A 51 -3.77 -11.11 13.74
CA GLY A 51 -3.55 -11.56 15.12
C GLY A 51 -3.29 -13.07 15.24
N THR A 52 -3.62 -13.85 14.21
CA THR A 52 -3.46 -15.32 14.20
C THR A 52 -2.78 -15.74 12.89
N PRO A 53 -1.52 -16.21 12.94
CA PRO A 53 -0.79 -16.65 11.75
C PRO A 53 -1.50 -17.82 11.04
N ARG A 54 -1.50 -17.79 9.70
CA ARG A 54 -2.02 -18.86 8.83
C ARG A 54 -0.94 -19.30 7.83
N PRO A 55 0.16 -19.91 8.32
CA PRO A 55 1.29 -20.28 7.47
C PRO A 55 0.92 -21.33 6.40
N ASP A 56 -0.16 -22.09 6.63
CA ASP A 56 -0.74 -23.01 5.66
C ASP A 56 -1.21 -22.32 4.36
N LEU A 57 -1.57 -21.03 4.44
CA LEU A 57 -2.03 -20.25 3.31
C LEU A 57 -0.90 -19.53 2.56
N ARG A 58 0.33 -19.48 3.09
CA ARG A 58 1.44 -18.72 2.51
C ARG A 58 1.73 -19.04 1.04
N PRO A 59 1.89 -20.31 0.63
CA PRO A 59 2.18 -20.61 -0.77
C PRO A 59 1.07 -20.17 -1.71
N LEU A 60 -0.19 -20.29 -1.24
CA LEU A 60 -1.34 -19.79 -1.98
C LEU A 60 -1.31 -18.26 -2.05
N ALA A 61 -1.04 -17.59 -0.93
CA ALA A 61 -0.97 -16.14 -0.87
C ALA A 61 0.08 -15.57 -1.84
N ASP A 62 1.30 -16.11 -1.87
CA ASP A 62 2.33 -15.70 -2.83
C ASP A 62 1.88 -15.85 -4.29
N THR A 63 1.20 -16.97 -4.59
CA THR A 63 0.65 -17.24 -5.92
C THR A 63 -0.43 -16.21 -6.28
N LEU A 64 -1.33 -15.90 -5.35
CA LEU A 64 -2.43 -14.97 -5.59
C LEU A 64 -1.94 -13.51 -5.67
N LEU A 65 -0.94 -13.13 -4.87
CA LEU A 65 -0.34 -11.80 -4.92
C LEU A 65 0.34 -11.55 -6.27
N THR A 66 1.09 -12.54 -6.77
CA THR A 66 1.64 -12.47 -8.15
C THR A 66 0.51 -12.31 -9.17
N ALA A 67 -0.53 -13.15 -9.09
CA ALA A 67 -1.65 -13.07 -10.02
C ALA A 67 -2.43 -11.74 -9.95
N LEU A 68 -2.51 -11.11 -8.76
CA LEU A 68 -3.14 -9.80 -8.58
C LEU A 68 -2.31 -8.68 -9.19
N ALA A 69 -0.98 -8.76 -9.09
CA ALA A 69 -0.06 -7.80 -9.68
C ALA A 69 -0.10 -7.83 -11.22
N ASP A 70 -0.39 -8.99 -11.80
CA ASP A 70 -0.49 -9.18 -13.26
C ASP A 70 -1.85 -8.75 -13.84
N LEU A 71 -2.84 -8.39 -13.01
CA LEU A 71 -4.14 -7.93 -13.50
C LEU A 71 -3.99 -6.59 -14.26
N PRO A 72 -4.64 -6.44 -15.43
CA PRO A 72 -4.70 -5.16 -16.12
C PRO A 72 -5.34 -4.10 -15.22
N ALA A 73 -4.65 -2.98 -15.01
CA ALA A 73 -5.15 -1.85 -14.22
C ALA A 73 -5.67 -0.75 -15.16
N PRO A 74 -6.99 -0.46 -15.16
CA PRO A 74 -7.58 0.60 -15.98
C PRO A 74 -6.94 1.98 -15.76
N LEU A 75 -6.46 2.25 -14.54
CA LEU A 75 -5.85 3.52 -14.16
C LEU A 75 -4.37 3.65 -14.57
N SER A 76 -3.73 2.59 -15.08
CA SER A 76 -2.30 2.64 -15.43
C SER A 76 -1.93 3.74 -16.44
N ALA A 77 -2.87 4.15 -17.30
CA ALA A 77 -2.63 5.24 -18.24
C ALA A 77 -2.51 6.61 -17.55
N ASP A 78 -3.14 6.77 -16.38
CA ASP A 78 -3.17 8.00 -15.59
C ASP A 78 -2.15 8.01 -14.45
N GLU A 79 -1.46 6.89 -14.23
CA GLU A 79 -0.52 6.65 -13.13
C GLU A 79 0.90 6.36 -13.65
N PRO A 80 1.65 7.39 -14.10
CA PRO A 80 3.00 7.18 -14.59
C PRO A 80 3.95 6.75 -13.48
N THR A 81 4.82 5.79 -13.75
CA THR A 81 5.88 5.35 -12.81
C THR A 81 7.16 6.15 -12.98
N ALA A 82 7.41 6.70 -14.17
CA ALA A 82 8.63 7.43 -14.45
C ALA A 82 8.65 8.76 -13.67
N LEU A 83 9.71 8.99 -12.89
CA LEU A 83 9.84 10.19 -12.06
C LEU A 83 9.64 11.52 -12.83
N PRO A 84 10.14 11.68 -14.08
CA PRO A 84 9.88 12.90 -14.86
C PRO A 84 8.39 13.12 -15.17
N GLU A 85 7.66 12.06 -15.49
CA GLU A 85 6.22 12.11 -15.82
C GLU A 85 5.39 12.42 -14.59
N ILE A 86 5.69 11.78 -13.45
CA ILE A 86 5.08 12.09 -12.16
C ILE A 86 5.25 13.58 -11.84
N ARG A 87 6.46 14.11 -12.00
CA ARG A 87 6.74 15.54 -11.73
C ARG A 87 5.94 16.47 -12.64
N ALA A 88 5.72 16.09 -13.90
CA ALA A 88 4.93 16.88 -14.84
C ALA A 88 3.46 17.00 -14.41
N LEU A 89 2.92 16.00 -13.70
CA LEU A 89 1.55 16.02 -13.16
C LEU A 89 1.43 16.81 -11.84
N THR A 90 2.55 17.10 -11.16
CA THR A 90 2.53 17.83 -9.88
C THR A 90 2.64 19.34 -10.05
N THR A 91 1.85 20.09 -9.26
CA THR A 91 2.08 21.53 -9.11
C THR A 91 3.30 21.75 -8.20
N PRO A 92 4.29 22.58 -8.60
CA PRO A 92 5.44 22.86 -7.75
C PRO A 92 4.99 23.48 -6.42
N ALA A 93 5.41 22.90 -5.30
CA ALA A 93 5.14 23.49 -4.00
C ALA A 93 5.84 24.86 -3.88
N PRO A 94 5.20 25.86 -3.23
CA PRO A 94 5.86 27.13 -2.96
C PRO A 94 7.11 26.89 -2.11
N ARG A 95 8.26 27.40 -2.56
CA ARG A 95 9.52 27.29 -1.81
C ARG A 95 9.40 28.10 -0.52
N PRO A 96 9.74 27.54 0.66
CA PRO A 96 9.78 28.33 1.88
C PRO A 96 10.80 29.46 1.71
N SER A 97 10.37 30.69 1.96
CA SER A 97 11.25 31.86 1.92
C SER A 97 12.37 31.66 2.94
N ARG A 98 13.61 31.98 2.55
CA ARG A 98 14.82 31.78 3.38
C ARG A 98 14.86 32.70 4.63
N GLY A 99 13.76 33.36 4.98
CA GLY A 99 13.72 34.49 5.91
C GLY A 99 13.50 34.16 7.40
N GLU A 100 12.97 32.99 7.78
CA GLU A 100 12.49 32.80 9.15
C GLU A 100 13.42 32.05 10.11
N ARG A 101 14.53 31.47 9.62
CA ARG A 101 15.51 30.76 10.50
C ARG A 101 16.49 31.68 11.24
N GLY A 102 16.39 33.01 11.07
CA GLY A 102 17.35 33.98 11.64
C GLY A 102 16.92 34.65 12.96
N ALA A 103 15.64 34.66 13.31
CA ALA A 103 15.12 35.60 14.32
C ALA A 103 15.02 35.06 15.76
N ARG A 104 15.46 33.83 16.04
CA ARG A 104 15.55 33.30 17.42
C ARG A 104 17.00 33.16 17.87
N ARG A 105 17.78 34.25 17.85
CA ARG A 105 19.02 34.31 18.61
C ARG A 105 18.69 34.71 20.05
N HIS A 106 18.90 33.76 20.95
CA HIS A 106 19.23 33.89 22.37
C HIS A 106 19.26 35.31 22.94
N ARG A 107 18.33 35.62 23.85
CA ARG A 107 18.53 36.61 24.90
C ARG A 107 18.91 35.85 26.19
N PRO A 108 20.16 35.90 26.66
CA PRO A 108 20.53 35.30 27.94
C PRO A 108 20.02 36.19 29.11
N PRO A 109 19.93 35.63 30.33
CA PRO A 109 19.36 36.29 31.51
C PRO A 109 20.18 37.50 31.98
#